data_AF-A0A6G1ZWS1-F1
#
_entry.id   AF-A0A6G1ZWS1-F1
#
_cell.length_a   1.000
_cell.length_b   1.000
_cell.length_c   1.000
_cell.angle_alpha   90.00
_cell.angle_beta   90.00
_cell.angle_gamma   90.00
#
_symmetry.space_group_name_H-M   'P 1'
#
loop_
_entity.id
_entity.type
_entity.pdbx_description
1 polymer ?
#
loop_
_entity_poly.entity_id
_entity_poly.type
_entity_poly.pdbx_seq_one_letter_code
_entity_poly.pdbx_strand_id
1 'polypeptide(L)'
;MPLQIGKTPIVVPRQYKFGEHVNDHQVAFVKEVANRMGTIIAVTDIEKLEDTINSYDSIIREMHGNTSSNNAKFNNELENIVKDMFKEKFDD
;
A
#
# COMPACT_ATOMS: atom_id res chain seq x y z
N MET A 1 -4.63 0.39 13.78
CA MET A 1 -3.68 1.10 12.89
C MET A 1 -4.40 1.53 11.62
N PRO A 2 -4.12 2.71 11.02
CA PRO A 2 -4.78 3.18 9.80
C PRO A 2 -4.82 2.14 8.66
N LEU A 3 -3.72 1.41 8.50
CA LEU A 3 -3.59 0.28 7.56
C LEU A 3 -4.63 -0.84 7.79
N GLN A 4 -4.95 -1.15 9.05
CA GLN A 4 -5.90 -2.21 9.40
C GLN A 4 -7.35 -1.83 9.10
N ILE A 5 -7.64 -0.54 8.96
CA ILE A 5 -8.95 -0.03 8.57
C ILE A 5 -8.97 0.42 7.09
N GLY A 6 -7.97 0.00 6.30
CA GLY A 6 -7.90 0.27 4.87
C GLY A 6 -7.52 1.70 4.49
N LYS A 7 -6.94 2.48 5.40
CA LYS A 7 -6.45 3.84 5.12
C LYS A 7 -4.96 3.84 4.83
N THR A 8 -4.54 4.66 3.88
CA THR A 8 -3.14 4.93 3.54
C THR A 8 -2.63 6.15 4.32
N PRO A 9 -1.82 5.99 5.37
CA PRO A 9 -1.35 7.14 6.15
C PRO A 9 -0.24 7.91 5.44
N ILE A 10 -0.21 9.23 5.67
CA ILE A 10 0.99 10.06 5.45
C ILE A 10 1.91 9.85 6.66
N VAL A 11 3.15 9.45 6.42
CA VAL A 11 4.14 9.13 7.45
C VAL A 11 5.31 10.10 7.35
N VAL A 12 5.52 10.85 8.42
CA VAL A 12 6.64 11.79 8.59
C VAL A 12 7.62 11.18 9.61
N PRO A 13 8.76 10.60 9.17
CA PRO A 13 9.72 10.00 10.09
C PRO A 13 10.52 11.08 10.84
N ARG A 14 10.88 10.77 12.09
CA ARG A 14 11.85 11.58 12.83
C ARG A 14 13.22 11.49 12.17
N GLN A 15 13.97 12.59 12.16
CA GLN A 15 15.25 12.66 11.47
C GLN A 15 16.38 13.04 12.42
N TYR A 16 17.56 12.45 12.19
CA TYR A 16 18.77 12.78 12.93
C TYR A 16 19.13 14.27 12.80
N LYS A 17 18.94 14.84 11.60
CA LYS A 17 19.25 16.24 11.30
C LYS A 17 18.48 17.27 12.15
N PHE A 18 17.33 16.86 12.70
CA PHE A 18 16.51 17.70 13.59
C PHE A 18 16.73 17.37 15.08
N GLY A 19 17.63 16.44 15.40
CA GLY A 19 17.90 16.00 16.78
C GLY A 19 16.77 15.19 17.42
N GLU A 20 15.79 14.72 16.64
CA GLU A 20 14.62 13.98 17.14
C GLU A 20 14.89 12.50 17.38
N HIS A 21 15.95 11.98 16.76
CA HIS A 21 16.36 10.58 16.88
C HIS A 21 17.88 10.43 16.81
N VAL A 22 18.38 9.31 17.34
CA VAL A 22 19.81 9.02 17.41
C VAL A 22 20.44 8.73 16.05
N ASN A 23 19.63 8.40 15.04
CA ASN A 23 20.07 8.08 13.67
C ASN A 23 18.89 8.14 12.67
N ASP A 24 19.17 7.93 11.38
CA ASP A 24 18.17 7.96 10.29
C ASP A 24 17.56 6.59 9.95
N HIS A 25 17.65 5.60 10.85
CA HIS A 25 17.04 4.30 10.59
C HIS A 25 15.52 4.37 10.43
N GLN A 26 14.84 5.32 11.10
CA GLN A 26 13.42 5.57 10.87
C GLN A 26 13.13 6.04 9.45
N VAL A 27 13.96 6.92 8.90
CA VAL A 27 13.84 7.42 7.53
C VAL A 27 14.03 6.27 6.53
N ALA A 28 15.05 5.44 6.74
CA ALA A 28 15.32 4.28 5.89
C ALA A 28 14.15 3.28 5.92
N PHE A 29 13.63 2.96 7.10
CA PHE A 29 12.50 2.06 7.26
C PHE A 29 11.24 2.57 6.53
N VAL A 30 10.89 3.85 6.72
CA VAL A 30 9.70 4.43 6.09
C VAL A 30 9.82 4.44 4.56
N LYS A 31 11.01 4.72 4.01
CA LYS A 31 11.27 4.64 2.55
C LYS A 31 11.08 3.22 2.02
N GLU A 32 11.63 2.21 2.69
CA GLU A 32 11.48 0.81 2.26
C GLU A 32 10.02 0.35 2.28
N VAL A 33 9.25 0.72 3.30
CA VAL A 33 7.82 0.38 3.39
C VAL A 33 7.02 1.06 2.28
N ALA A 34 7.27 2.35 2.02
CA ALA A 34 6.61 3.07 0.92
C ALA A 34 6.92 2.43 -0.44
N ASN A 35 8.19 2.11 -0.70
CA ASN A 35 8.65 1.54 -1.98
C ASN A 35 8.16 0.10 -2.21
N ARG A 36 8.19 -0.76 -1.18
CA ARG A 36 7.87 -2.19 -1.34
C ARG A 36 6.38 -2.49 -1.24
N MET A 37 5.69 -1.83 -0.31
CA MET A 37 4.30 -2.14 -0.03
C MET A 37 3.33 -1.19 -0.69
N GLY A 38 3.73 0.05 -0.97
CA GLY A 38 2.82 1.06 -1.51
C GLY A 38 1.60 1.30 -0.61
N THR A 39 1.73 1.06 0.69
CA THR A 39 0.62 1.19 1.65
C THR A 39 0.68 2.46 2.49
N ILE A 40 1.73 3.27 2.34
CA ILE A 40 1.94 4.53 3.06
C ILE A 40 2.51 5.60 2.12
N ILE A 41 2.27 6.87 2.43
CA ILE A 41 2.89 8.01 1.75
C ILE A 41 4.02 8.54 2.63
N ALA A 42 5.27 8.35 2.22
CA ALA A 42 6.44 8.80 2.99
C ALA A 42 6.80 10.26 2.69
N VAL A 43 6.85 11.10 3.72
CA VAL A 43 7.25 12.51 3.63
C VAL A 43 8.53 12.72 4.43
N THR A 44 9.67 12.68 3.76
CA THR A 44 11.00 12.92 4.38
C THR A 44 11.45 14.37 4.28
N ASP A 45 10.77 15.16 3.47
CA ASP A 45 10.99 16.58 3.33
C ASP A 45 9.78 17.31 3.91
N ILE A 46 9.98 18.02 5.02
CA ILE A 46 8.88 18.64 5.77
C ILE A 46 8.19 19.74 4.96
N GLU A 47 8.92 20.39 4.05
CA GLU A 47 8.39 21.42 3.17
C GLU A 47 7.33 20.85 2.20
N LYS A 48 7.40 19.56 1.90
CA LYS A 48 6.44 18.86 1.03
C LYS A 48 5.21 18.35 1.76
N LEU A 49 5.14 18.50 3.09
CA LEU A 49 4.03 17.96 3.87
C LEU A 49 2.71 18.61 3.48
N GLU A 50 2.70 19.94 3.32
CA GLU A 50 1.52 20.70 2.90
C GLU A 50 1.01 20.23 1.52
N ASP A 51 1.90 20.19 0.53
CA ASP A 51 1.59 19.72 -0.82
C ASP A 51 1.03 18.30 -0.82
N THR A 52 1.61 17.41 0.00
CA THR A 52 1.19 16.02 0.11
C THR A 52 -0.21 15.90 0.71
N ILE A 53 -0.53 16.72 1.73
CA ILE A 53 -1.87 16.76 2.33
C ILE A 53 -2.88 17.29 1.31
N ASN A 54 -2.56 18.40 0.63
CA ASN A 54 -3.44 19.02 -0.35
C ASN A 54 -3.69 18.11 -1.58
N SER A 55 -2.69 17.31 -1.96
CA SER A 55 -2.76 16.41 -3.13
C SER A 55 -3.12 14.97 -2.78
N TYR A 56 -3.51 14.69 -1.53
CA TYR A 56 -3.71 13.33 -1.01
C TYR A 56 -4.60 12.47 -1.91
N ASP A 57 -5.78 12.96 -2.28
CA ASP A 57 -6.74 12.21 -3.10
C ASP A 57 -6.22 11.86 -4.50
N SER A 58 -5.32 12.69 -5.05
CA SER A 58 -4.67 12.43 -6.34
C SER A 58 -3.65 11.31 -6.20
N ILE A 59 -2.78 11.40 -5.19
CA ILE A 59 -1.73 10.41 -4.89
C ILE A 59 -2.36 9.03 -4.64
N ILE A 60 -3.43 8.99 -3.85
CA ILE A 60 -4.14 7.75 -3.52
C ILE A 60 -4.78 7.09 -4.75
N ARG A 61 -5.30 7.89 -5.69
CA ARG A 61 -5.87 7.36 -6.94
C ARG A 61 -4.80 6.72 -7.81
N GLU A 62 -3.63 7.34 -7.92
CA GLU A 62 -2.48 6.80 -8.67
C GLU A 62 -1.95 5.50 -8.03
N MET A 63 -1.83 5.47 -6.69
CA MET A 63 -1.37 4.28 -5.96
C MET A 63 -2.31 3.08 -6.09
N HIS A 64 -3.63 3.30 -5.98
CA HIS A 64 -4.61 2.22 -6.05
C HIS A 64 -4.92 1.74 -7.48
N GLY A 65 -4.54 2.50 -8.51
CA GLY A 65 -4.70 2.10 -9.91
C GLY A 65 -4.05 0.76 -10.26
N ASN A 66 -3.11 0.27 -9.45
CA ASN A 66 -2.36 -0.97 -9.66
C ASN A 66 -2.62 -2.07 -8.61
N THR A 67 -3.59 -1.93 -7.70
CA THR A 67 -3.77 -2.90 -6.61
C THR A 67 -4.64 -4.10 -7.04
N SER A 68 -4.02 -5.20 -7.47
CA SER A 68 -4.71 -6.49 -7.58
C SER A 68 -4.95 -7.06 -6.17
N SER A 69 -6.22 -7.16 -5.75
CA SER A 69 -6.55 -7.81 -4.48
C SER A 69 -6.16 -9.29 -4.52
N ASN A 70 -5.28 -9.73 -3.62
CA ASN A 70 -4.92 -11.15 -3.49
C ASN A 70 -6.16 -12.01 -3.22
N ASN A 71 -7.16 -11.49 -2.50
CA ASN A 71 -8.42 -12.18 -2.27
C ASN A 71 -9.22 -12.31 -3.57
N ALA A 72 -9.26 -11.25 -4.39
CA ALA A 72 -9.92 -11.32 -5.69
C ALA A 72 -9.22 -12.32 -6.62
N LYS A 73 -7.89 -12.33 -6.62
CA LYS A 73 -7.09 -13.30 -7.38
C LYS A 73 -7.34 -14.73 -6.89
N PHE A 74 -7.28 -14.96 -5.59
CA PHE A 74 -7.57 -16.26 -4.97
C PHE A 74 -8.98 -16.74 -5.30
N ASN A 75 -10.00 -15.90 -5.17
CA ASN A 75 -11.38 -16.26 -5.47
C ASN A 75 -11.56 -16.60 -6.95
N ASN A 76 -10.96 -15.84 -7.86
CA ASN A 76 -11.01 -16.13 -9.29
C ASN A 76 -10.33 -17.47 -9.63
N GLU A 77 -9.15 -17.74 -9.06
CA GLU A 77 -8.43 -19.00 -9.28
C GLU A 77 -9.21 -20.19 -8.70
N LEU A 78 -9.78 -20.03 -7.50
CA LEU A 78 -10.63 -21.04 -6.88
C LEU A 78 -11.90 -21.31 -7.70
N GLU A 79 -12.55 -20.26 -8.21
CA GLU A 79 -13.72 -20.39 -9.08
C GLU A 79 -13.41 -21.18 -10.34
N ASN A 80 -12.25 -20.95 -10.96
CA ASN A 80 -11.81 -21.72 -12.12
C ASN A 80 -11.59 -23.20 -11.79
N ILE A 81 -10.91 -23.51 -10.68
CA ILE A 81 -10.70 -24.88 -10.22
C ILE A 81 -12.06 -25.58 -10.01
N VAL A 82 -13.00 -24.93 -9.31
CA VAL A 82 -14.34 -25.49 -9.08
C VAL A 82 -15.08 -25.72 -10.39
N LYS A 83 -15.07 -24.74 -11.32
CA LYS A 83 -15.70 -24.91 -12.64
C LYS A 83 -15.13 -26.12 -13.39
N ASP A 84 -13.81 -26.30 -13.36
CA ASP A 84 -13.15 -27.42 -14.04
C ASP A 84 -13.53 -28.78 -13.40
N MET A 85 -13.72 -28.83 -12.08
CA MET A 85 -14.20 -30.05 -11.41
C MET A 85 -15.62 -30.47 -11.81
N PHE A 86 -16.46 -29.55 -12.27
CA PHE A 86 -17.85 -29.82 -12.66
C PHE A 86 -18.11 -29.80 -14.17
N LYS A 87 -17.09 -29.53 -15.01
CA LYS A 87 -17.20 -29.55 -16.48
C LYS A 87 -17.41 -30.95 -17.06
N GLU A 88 -16.91 -32.01 -16.44
CA GLU A 88 -17.02 -33.39 -16.96
C GLU A 88 -18.38 -34.06 -16.72
N LYS A 89 -19.38 -33.36 -16.17
CA LYS A 89 -20.67 -33.95 -15.74
C LYS A 89 -21.88 -33.65 -16.63
N PHE A 90 -21.71 -32.96 -17.76
CA PHE A 90 -22.83 -32.51 -18.60
C PHE A 90 -22.71 -32.84 -20.09
N ASP A 91 -21.78 -33.73 -20.47
CA ASP A 91 -21.67 -34.26 -21.84
C ASP A 91 -22.30 -35.68 -21.98
N ASP A 92 -23.48 -35.90 -21.41
CA ASP A 92 -24.36 -37.06 -21.65
C ASP A 92 -25.82 -36.63 -21.88
#